data_AF-A0A920M0P4-F1
#
_entry.id   AF-A0A920M0P4-F1
#
_cell.length_a   1.000
_cell.length_b   1.000
_cell.length_c   1.000
_cell.angle_alpha   90.00
_cell.angle_beta   90.00
_cell.angle_gamma   90.00
#
_symmetry.space_group_name_H-M   'P 1'
#
loop_
_entity.id
_entity.type
_entity.pdbx_description
1 polymer ?
#
loop_
_entity_poly.entity_id
_entity_poly.type
_entity_poly.pdbx_seq_one_letter_code
_entity_poly.pdbx_strand_id
1 'polypeptide(L)' 'MDEPTGNLDNDTSLLIHELCIDIHKEWGIGIFLATHDMVFASKMDTNFNIKNKRIIAND' A
#
# COMPACT_ATOMS: atom_id res chain seq x y z
N MET A 1 0.12 -3.05 -7.73
CA MET A 1 1.50 -2.54 -7.86
C MET A 1 2.40 -3.37 -6.98
N ASP A 2 3.58 -3.77 -7.44
CA ASP A 2 4.54 -4.54 -6.64
C ASP A 2 5.59 -3.57 -6.09
N GLU A 3 5.55 -3.31 -4.78
CA GLU A 3 6.42 -2.40 -4.03
C GLU A 3 6.74 -1.07 -4.76
N PRO A 4 5.75 -0.17 -4.91
CA PRO A 4 5.90 1.01 -5.76
C PRO A 4 6.88 2.07 -5.23
N THR A 5 7.28 2.00 -3.95
CA THR A 5 8.08 3.03 -3.29
C THR A 5 9.44 2.53 -2.76
N GLY A 6 9.79 1.26 -2.95
CA GLY A 6 10.98 0.66 -2.32
C GLY A 6 12.35 1.24 -2.71
N ASN A 7 12.44 2.03 -3.79
CA ASN A 7 13.67 2.68 -4.24
C ASN A 7 13.67 4.20 -4.03
N LEU A 8 12.64 4.76 -3.39
CA LEU A 8 12.49 6.19 -3.16
C LEU A 8 12.98 6.54 -1.76
N ASP A 9 13.40 7.79 -1.59
CA ASP A 9 13.58 8.34 -0.24
C ASP A 9 12.21 8.47 0.47
N ASN A 10 12.26 8.69 1.79
CA ASN A 10 11.06 8.73 2.62
C ASN A 10 10.08 9.82 2.18
N ASP A 11 10.57 11.03 1.86
CA ASP A 11 9.72 12.17 1.53
C ASP A 11 9.03 11.94 0.18
N THR A 12 9.77 11.43 -0.81
CA THR A 12 9.19 11.08 -2.12
C THR A 12 8.21 9.90 -2.01
N SER A 13 8.48 8.92 -1.14
CA SER A 13 7.56 7.79 -0.90
C SER A 13 6.22 8.26 -0.36
N LEU A 14 6.23 9.16 0.62
CA LEU A 14 5.00 9.72 1.21
C LEU A 14 4.15 10.46 0.19
N LEU A 15 4.77 11.21 -0.73
CA LEU A 15 4.07 11.90 -1.82
C LEU A 15 3.38 10.89 -2.77
N ILE A 16 4.05 9.80 -3.13
CA ILE A 16 3.48 8.75 -3.97
C ILE A 16 2.32 8.05 -3.27
N HIS A 17 2.45 7.74 -1.97
CA HIS A 17 1.37 7.14 -1.20
C HIS A 17 0.13 8.01 -1.19
N GLU A 18 0.29 9.32 -0.95
CA GLU A 18 -0.83 10.26 -0.91
C GLU A 18 -1.49 10.39 -2.28
N LEU A 19 -0.69 10.49 -3.35
CA LEU A 19 -1.20 10.52 -4.73
C LEU A 19 -2.05 9.28 -5.05
N CYS A 20 -1.62 8.08 -4.65
CA CYS A 20 -2.40 6.87 -4.85
C CYS A 20 -3.77 6.98 -4.17
N ILE A 21 -3.80 7.42 -2.91
CA ILE A 21 -5.04 7.56 -2.14
C ILE A 21 -5.96 8.62 -2.76
N ASP A 22 -5.40 9.73 -3.24
CA ASP A 22 -6.17 10.79 -3.90
C ASP A 22 -6.80 10.29 -5.22
N ILE A 23 -6.06 9.53 -6.03
CA ILE A 23 -6.60 8.91 -7.25
C ILE A 23 -7.76 7.97 -6.94
N HIS A 24 -7.65 7.17 -5.87
CA HIS A 24 -8.75 6.30 -5.43
C HIS A 24 -9.99 7.13 -5.08
N LYS A 25 -9.82 8.18 -4.26
CA LYS A 25 -10.92 9.04 -3.81
C LYS A 25 -11.56 9.82 -4.95
N GLU A 26 -10.77 10.32 -5.89
CA GLU A 26 -11.25 11.16 -6.98
C GLU A 26 -11.98 10.34 -8.05
N TRP A 27 -11.41 9.20 -8.45
CA TRP A 27 -11.88 8.46 -9.62
C TRP A 27 -12.59 7.14 -9.27
N GLY A 28 -12.67 6.78 -7.98
CA GLY A 28 -13.30 5.53 -7.52
C GLY A 28 -12.54 4.28 -7.98
N ILE A 29 -11.24 4.38 -8.25
CA ILE A 29 -10.42 3.28 -8.75
C ILE A 29 -10.02 2.37 -7.58
N GLY A 30 -10.23 1.07 -7.73
CA GLY A 30 -9.73 0.09 -6.76
C GLY A 30 -8.20 0.00 -6.78
N ILE A 31 -7.56 0.09 -5.62
CA ILE A 31 -6.11 -0.02 -5.48
C ILE A 31 -5.77 -1.38 -4.87
N PHE A 32 -4.93 -2.14 -5.56
CA PHE A 32 -4.35 -3.39 -5.08
C PHE A 32 -2.82 -3.31 -5.18
N LEU A 33 -2.13 -3.42 -4.04
CA LEU A 33 -0.68 -3.36 -4.00
C LEU A 33 -0.08 -4.32 -2.99
N ALA A 34 1.17 -4.71 -3.27
CA ALA A 34 2.04 -5.38 -2.32
C ALA A 34 3.06 -4.35 -1.82
N THR A 35 3.24 -4.27 -0.50
CA THR A 35 4.28 -3.42 0.08
C THR A 35 4.82 -4.01 1.38
N HIS A 36 6.07 -3.67 1.71
CA HIS A 36 6.64 -3.88 3.06
C HIS A 36 6.48 -2.65 3.96
N ASP A 37 5.97 -1.54 3.44
CA ASP A 37 5.71 -0.32 4.20
C ASP A 37 4.37 -0.43 4.95
N MET A 38 4.47 -0.59 6.27
CA MET A 38 3.30 -0.72 7.14
C MET A 38 2.51 0.58 7.28
N VAL A 39 3.15 1.75 7.11
CA VAL A 39 2.47 3.05 7.12
C VAL A 39 1.58 3.14 5.90
N PHE A 40 2.08 2.79 4.72
CA PHE A 40 1.27 2.80 3.51
C PHE A 40 0.14 1.77 3.56
N ALA A 41 0.43 0.54 3.99
CA ALA A 41 -0.58 -0.49 4.16
C ALA A 41 -1.69 -0.03 5.12
N SER A 42 -1.35 0.65 6.22
CA SER A 42 -2.36 1.14 7.18
C SER A 42 -3.37 2.14 6.60
N LYS A 43 -3.04 2.78 5.46
CA LYS A 43 -3.95 3.70 4.75
C LYS A 43 -4.99 2.98 3.88
N MET A 44 -4.86 1.66 3.68
CA MET A 44 -5.77 0.87 2.84
C MET A 44 -6.97 0.34 3.63
N ASP A 45 -8.09 0.14 2.93
CA ASP A 45 -9.32 -0.37 3.54
C ASP A 45 -9.19 -1.81 4.04
N THR A 46 -8.34 -2.61 3.39
CA THR A 46 -8.15 -4.02 3.72
C THR A 46 -6.68 -4.40 3.58
N ASN A 47 -6.14 -5.01 4.63
CA ASN A 47 -4.76 -5.44 4.70
C ASN A 47 -4.66 -6.95 4.88
N PHE A 48 -3.89 -7.60 3.98
CA PHE A 48 -3.57 -9.01 4.06
C PHE A 48 -2.09 -9.18 4.38
N ASN A 49 -1.79 -9.90 5.46
CA ASN A 49 -0.43 -10.27 5.79
C ASN A 49 -0.08 -11.60 5.12
N ILE A 50 1.08 -11.66 4.45
CA ILE A 50 1.57 -12.88 3.79
C ILE A 50 2.81 -13.38 4.53
N LYS A 51 2.77 -14.62 5.02
CA LYS A 51 3.90 -15.29 5.67
C LYS A 51 3.97 -16.74 5.23
N ASN A 52 5.18 -17.23 4.96
CA ASN A 52 5.40 -18.62 4.54
C ASN A 52 4.50 -19.05 3.36
N LYS A 53 4.33 -18.18 2.36
CA LYS A 53 3.47 -18.38 1.17
C LYS A 53 1.98 -18.58 1.50
N ARG A 54 1.51 -18.09 2.65
CA ARG A 54 0.10 -18.14 3.07
C ARG A 54 -0.36 -16.75 3.51
N ILE A 55 -1.63 -16.45 3.25
CA ILE A 55 -2.30 -15.32 3.90
C ILE A 55 -2.57 -15.74 5.33
N ILE A 56 -2.08 -14.94 6.28
CA ILE A 56 -2.35 -15.11 7.70
C ILE A 56 -3.50 -14.18 8.08
N ALA A 57 -4.46 -14.71 8.84
CA ALA A 57 -5.48 -13.88 9.45
C ALA A 57 -4.78 -12.90 10.42
N ASN A 58 -5.20 -11.64 10.39
CA ASN A 58 -4.77 -10.70 11.43
C ASN A 58 -5.51 -11.13 12.72
N ASP A 59 -4.75 -11.35 13.80
CA ASP A 59 -5.32 -11.61 15.13
C ASP A 59 -6.06 -10.37 15.67
#